data_AF-A0A7V8TWQ9-F1
#
_entry.id   AF-A0A7V8TWQ9-F1
#
_cell.length_a   1.000
_cell.length_b   1.000
_cell.length_c   1.000
_cell.angle_alpha   90.00
_cell.angle_beta   90.00
_cell.angle_gamma   90.00
#
_symmetry.space_group_name_H-M   'P 1'
#
loop_
_entity.id
_entity.type
_entity.pdbx_description
1 polymer ?
#
loop_
_entity_poly.entity_id
_entity_poly.type
_entity_poly.pdbx_seq_one_letter_code
_entity_poly.pdbx_strand_id
1 'polypeptide(L)'
;MSKFNNKNKIFETHLKDADKELHNSISNEFDRQQNHIELIASENIVSKAVLEAQGSVLTNKYAEGYSGKRYYGGCEHVDVAENLAVERVKKLFNCNYANVQPHSGAQANGAVYLALINPGETTLGMSLNSGGHLTHGARPAQSGKWFNAKHYEINKETGLIDYE
;
A
#
# COMPACT_ATOMS: atom_id res chain seq x y z
N MET A 1 -32.21 -30.97 14.29
CA MET A 1 -31.05 -30.40 15.03
C MET A 1 -29.72 -30.72 14.34
N SER A 2 -29.61 -30.58 13.00
CA SER A 2 -28.42 -31.01 12.22
C SER A 2 -27.83 -29.94 11.28
N LYS A 3 -28.20 -28.66 11.42
CA LYS A 3 -27.75 -27.61 10.48
C LYS A 3 -26.38 -26.98 10.79
N PHE A 4 -25.59 -27.52 11.74
CA PHE A 4 -24.32 -26.91 12.17
C PHE A 4 -23.06 -27.76 11.93
N ASN A 5 -23.14 -28.95 11.33
CA ASN A 5 -21.97 -29.82 11.07
C ASN A 5 -21.00 -29.35 9.97
N ASN A 6 -21.18 -28.14 9.42
CA ASN A 6 -20.36 -27.62 8.31
C ASN A 6 -19.42 -26.46 8.69
N LYS A 7 -19.31 -26.13 9.99
CA LYS A 7 -18.49 -24.98 10.45
C LYS A 7 -16.98 -25.17 10.22
N ASN A 8 -16.46 -26.40 10.36
CA ASN A 8 -15.03 -26.65 10.18
C ASN A 8 -14.58 -26.50 8.73
N LYS A 9 -15.48 -26.75 7.78
CA LYS A 9 -15.15 -26.74 6.35
C LYS A 9 -14.71 -25.35 5.87
N ILE A 10 -15.26 -24.26 6.41
CA ILE A 10 -14.88 -22.90 6.01
C ILE A 10 -13.42 -22.58 6.38
N PHE A 11 -12.96 -23.02 7.55
CA PHE A 11 -11.61 -22.72 8.03
C PHE A 11 -10.54 -23.70 7.54
N GLU A 12 -10.95 -24.87 7.02
CA GLU A 12 -10.06 -25.94 6.57
C GLU A 12 -9.98 -26.08 5.04
N THR A 13 -10.91 -25.50 4.29
CA THR A 13 -10.91 -25.62 2.82
C THR A 13 -9.78 -24.80 2.21
N HIS A 14 -8.91 -25.45 1.44
CA HIS A 14 -7.87 -24.77 0.68
C HIS A 14 -8.41 -24.12 -0.59
N LEU A 15 -7.73 -23.08 -1.08
CA LEU A 15 -8.13 -22.36 -2.28
C LEU A 15 -8.36 -23.28 -3.49
N LYS A 16 -7.48 -24.27 -3.72
CA LYS A 16 -7.61 -25.24 -4.82
C LYS A 16 -8.94 -26.01 -4.83
N ASP A 17 -9.54 -26.20 -3.65
CA ASP A 17 -10.77 -26.96 -3.46
C ASP A 17 -12.00 -26.04 -3.45
N ALA A 18 -11.84 -24.81 -2.96
CA ALA A 18 -12.89 -23.78 -2.95
C ALA A 18 -13.08 -23.10 -4.31
N ASP A 19 -11.98 -22.79 -4.99
CA ASP A 19 -11.92 -22.07 -6.25
C ASP A 19 -10.69 -22.50 -7.06
N LYS A 20 -10.89 -23.55 -7.87
CA LYS A 20 -9.84 -24.12 -8.71
C LYS A 20 -9.37 -23.16 -9.81
N GLU A 21 -10.25 -22.31 -10.32
CA GLU A 21 -9.90 -21.35 -11.37
C GLU A 21 -8.93 -20.31 -10.84
N LEU A 22 -9.23 -19.74 -9.66
CA LEU A 22 -8.34 -18.78 -9.02
C LEU A 22 -7.02 -19.42 -8.59
N HIS A 23 -7.04 -20.64 -8.04
CA HIS A 23 -5.82 -21.38 -7.72
C HIS A 23 -4.91 -21.57 -8.95
N ASN A 24 -5.50 -21.97 -10.09
CA ASN A 24 -4.76 -22.15 -11.33
C ASN A 24 -4.21 -20.82 -11.84
N SER A 25 -4.95 -19.72 -11.72
CA SER A 25 -4.46 -18.39 -12.07
C SER A 25 -3.23 -17.99 -11.26
N ILE A 26 -3.22 -18.24 -9.94
CA ILE A 26 -2.07 -17.96 -9.07
C ILE A 26 -0.86 -18.82 -9.45
N SER A 27 -1.10 -20.11 -9.75
CA SER A 27 -0.05 -21.04 -10.16
C SER A 27 0.58 -20.61 -11.49
N ASN A 28 -0.24 -20.20 -12.47
CA ASN A 28 0.23 -19.72 -13.75
C ASN A 28 1.03 -18.41 -13.63
N GLU A 29 0.61 -17.48 -12.75
CA GLU A 29 1.37 -16.25 -12.50
C GLU A 29 2.70 -16.52 -11.80
N PHE A 30 2.74 -17.48 -10.87
CA PHE A 30 3.99 -17.93 -10.26
C PHE A 30 4.96 -18.48 -11.32
N ASP A 31 4.48 -19.33 -12.23
CA ASP A 31 5.28 -19.86 -13.33
C ASP A 31 5.72 -18.74 -14.28
N ARG A 32 4.87 -17.75 -14.57
CA ARG A 32 5.25 -16.57 -15.36
C ARG A 32 6.43 -15.83 -14.72
N GLN A 33 6.31 -15.49 -13.43
CA GLN A 33 7.35 -14.75 -12.70
C GLN A 33 8.68 -15.49 -12.64
N GLN A 34 8.66 -16.83 -12.57
CA GLN A 34 9.89 -17.63 -12.60
C GLN A 34 10.58 -17.66 -13.96
N ASN A 35 9.81 -17.61 -15.04
CA ASN A 35 10.30 -17.84 -16.40
C ASN A 35 10.45 -16.56 -17.24
N HIS A 36 10.18 -15.40 -16.66
CA HIS A 36 10.29 -14.11 -17.34
C HIS A 36 11.36 -13.22 -16.70
N ILE A 37 12.02 -12.43 -17.53
CA ILE A 37 12.85 -11.32 -17.06
C ILE A 37 11.92 -10.13 -16.86
N GLU A 38 11.67 -9.77 -15.60
CA GLU A 38 10.84 -8.63 -15.24
C GLU A 38 11.69 -7.35 -15.19
N LEU A 39 11.32 -6.35 -15.99
CA LEU A 39 12.07 -5.09 -16.15
C LEU A 39 11.25 -3.85 -15.77
N ILE A 40 10.05 -4.05 -15.21
CA ILE A 40 9.26 -2.96 -14.66
C ILE A 40 9.94 -2.44 -13.40
N ALA A 41 10.43 -1.19 -13.45
CA ALA A 41 11.25 -0.60 -12.39
C ALA A 41 10.59 -0.53 -10.99
N SER A 42 9.26 -0.55 -10.94
CA SER A 42 8.49 -0.50 -9.69
C SER A 42 8.11 -1.87 -9.14
N GLU A 43 8.33 -2.95 -9.88
CA GLU A 43 8.01 -4.30 -9.44
C GLU A 43 9.18 -4.95 -8.68
N ASN A 44 8.84 -5.89 -7.82
CA ASN A 44 9.81 -6.68 -7.07
C ASN A 44 9.18 -7.99 -6.57
N ILE A 45 10.01 -8.98 -6.25
CA ILE A 45 9.58 -10.27 -5.70
C ILE A 45 9.78 -10.26 -4.19
N VAL A 46 8.69 -10.27 -3.44
CA VAL A 46 8.74 -10.29 -1.97
C VAL A 46 9.19 -11.66 -1.45
N SER A 47 9.76 -11.67 -0.23
CA SER A 47 10.16 -12.92 0.41
C SER A 47 8.96 -13.75 0.86
N LYS A 48 9.15 -15.06 1.00
CA LYS A 48 8.14 -15.98 1.54
C LYS A 48 7.63 -15.53 2.92
N ALA A 49 8.51 -15.01 3.78
CA ALA A 49 8.13 -14.52 5.11
C ALA A 49 7.15 -13.33 5.05
N VAL A 50 7.26 -12.46 4.03
CA VAL A 50 6.30 -11.37 3.80
C VAL A 50 4.94 -11.93 3.37
N LEU A 51 4.93 -12.92 2.47
CA LEU A 51 3.70 -13.59 2.03
C LEU A 51 2.99 -14.30 3.20
N GLU A 52 3.74 -14.97 4.07
CA GLU A 52 3.21 -15.63 5.27
C GLU A 52 2.52 -14.62 6.22
N ALA A 53 3.12 -13.45 6.43
CA ALA A 53 2.52 -12.41 7.25
C ALA A 53 1.27 -11.79 6.60
N GLN A 54 1.33 -11.50 5.29
CA GLN A 54 0.23 -10.88 4.54
C GLN A 54 -1.02 -11.77 4.47
N GLY A 55 -0.83 -13.09 4.36
CA GLY A 55 -1.91 -14.08 4.34
C GLY A 55 -2.34 -14.60 5.71
N SER A 56 -1.95 -13.93 6.80
CA SER A 56 -2.18 -14.41 8.17
C SER A 56 -3.53 -13.97 8.76
N VAL A 57 -3.85 -14.51 9.94
CA VAL A 57 -5.06 -14.18 10.71
C VAL A 57 -5.16 -12.72 11.14
N LEU A 58 -4.09 -11.92 11.00
CA LEU A 58 -4.12 -10.49 11.30
C LEU A 58 -5.17 -9.74 10.46
N THR A 59 -5.48 -10.24 9.25
CA THR A 59 -6.53 -9.72 8.37
C THR A 59 -7.92 -9.68 9.01
N ASN A 60 -8.18 -10.56 9.99
CA ASN A 60 -9.47 -10.65 10.66
C ASN A 60 -9.70 -9.54 11.69
N LYS A 61 -8.66 -8.77 12.04
CA LYS A 61 -8.71 -7.84 13.17
C LYS A 61 -8.99 -6.41 12.73
N TYR A 62 -10.09 -5.87 13.23
CA TYR A 62 -10.41 -4.45 13.17
C TYR A 62 -9.69 -3.70 14.29
N ALA A 63 -8.80 -2.76 13.95
CA ALA A 63 -7.87 -2.11 14.88
C ALA A 63 -7.77 -0.58 14.67
N GLU A 64 -8.91 0.09 14.48
CA GLU A 64 -8.93 1.55 14.31
C GLU A 64 -8.31 2.31 15.48
N GLY A 65 -7.60 3.39 15.15
CA GLY A 65 -6.79 4.17 16.08
C GLY A 65 -5.30 3.84 15.94
N TYR A 66 -4.53 4.22 16.95
CA TYR A 66 -3.10 3.91 17.04
C TYR A 66 -2.86 2.89 18.17
N SER A 67 -1.69 2.23 18.17
CA SER A 67 -1.33 1.33 19.27
C SER A 67 -1.48 2.02 20.64
N GLY A 68 -2.10 1.32 21.59
CA GLY A 68 -2.44 1.83 22.92
C GLY A 68 -3.61 2.82 22.97
N LYS A 69 -4.15 3.26 21.82
CA LYS A 69 -5.28 4.20 21.70
C LYS A 69 -6.24 3.73 20.60
N ARG A 70 -6.80 2.54 20.82
CA ARG A 70 -7.73 1.88 19.88
C ARG A 70 -9.17 2.22 20.21
N TYR A 71 -10.01 2.31 19.18
CA TYR A 71 -11.47 2.42 19.34
C TYR A 71 -12.12 1.08 19.69
N TYR A 72 -11.42 -0.05 19.45
CA TYR A 72 -11.91 -1.40 19.72
C TYR A 72 -10.95 -2.18 20.64
N GLY A 73 -11.52 -3.07 21.46
CA GLY A 73 -10.74 -3.99 22.31
C GLY A 73 -10.13 -5.16 21.53
N GLY A 74 -9.30 -5.96 22.21
CA GLY A 74 -8.67 -7.18 21.67
C GLY A 74 -7.53 -6.91 20.68
N CYS A 75 -6.83 -5.79 20.83
CA CYS A 75 -5.76 -5.36 19.91
C CYS A 75 -4.34 -5.67 20.43
N GLU A 76 -4.20 -6.39 21.54
CA GLU A 76 -2.93 -6.63 22.23
C GLU A 76 -1.83 -7.24 21.33
N HIS A 77 -2.21 -8.07 20.37
CA HIS A 77 -1.25 -8.72 19.45
C HIS A 77 -1.01 -7.94 18.15
N VAL A 78 -2.03 -7.24 17.62
CA VAL A 78 -1.83 -6.39 16.43
C VAL A 78 -1.04 -5.13 16.76
N ASP A 79 -1.15 -4.65 18.00
CA ASP A 79 -0.34 -3.55 18.52
C ASP A 79 1.15 -3.90 18.52
N VAL A 80 1.51 -5.14 18.84
CA VAL A 80 2.91 -5.61 18.72
C VAL A 80 3.40 -5.51 17.29
N ALA A 81 2.59 -5.93 16.31
CA ALA A 81 2.96 -5.85 14.90
C ALA A 81 3.12 -4.40 14.43
N GLU A 82 2.20 -3.51 14.78
CA GLU A 82 2.28 -2.08 14.42
C GLU A 82 3.50 -1.40 15.07
N ASN A 83 3.76 -1.66 16.35
CA ASN A 83 4.90 -1.09 17.06
C ASN A 83 6.23 -1.55 16.45
N LEU A 84 6.37 -2.85 16.16
CA LEU A 84 7.55 -3.38 15.49
C LEU A 84 7.75 -2.74 14.11
N ALA A 85 6.69 -2.54 13.34
CA ALA A 85 6.78 -1.89 12.02
C ALA A 85 7.25 -0.43 12.16
N VAL A 86 6.64 0.35 13.07
CA VAL A 86 7.03 1.75 13.32
C VAL A 86 8.48 1.85 13.80
N GLU A 87 8.90 1.03 14.78
CA GLU A 87 10.27 1.03 15.28
C GLU A 87 11.29 0.70 14.19
N ARG A 88 11.00 -0.32 13.37
CA ARG A 88 11.89 -0.75 12.28
C ARG A 88 12.00 0.31 11.19
N VAL A 89 10.89 0.94 10.78
CA VAL A 89 10.90 2.02 9.78
C VAL A 89 11.66 3.23 10.32
N LYS A 90 11.42 3.62 11.59
CA LYS A 90 12.16 4.70 12.24
C LYS A 90 13.66 4.44 12.27
N LYS A 91 14.06 3.22 12.60
CA LYS A 91 15.48 2.82 12.58
C LYS A 91 16.05 2.81 11.15
N LEU A 92 15.31 2.30 10.18
CA LEU A 92 15.75 2.19 8.79
C LEU A 92 16.02 3.55 8.16
N PHE A 93 15.13 4.51 8.37
CA PHE A 93 15.23 5.85 7.77
C PHE A 93 15.78 6.92 8.72
N ASN A 94 16.22 6.52 9.92
CA ASN A 94 16.69 7.43 10.98
C ASN A 94 15.73 8.60 11.23
N CYS A 95 14.46 8.31 11.48
CA CYS A 95 13.42 9.33 11.67
C CYS A 95 12.73 9.25 13.05
N ASN A 96 12.17 10.38 13.48
CA ASN A 96 11.52 10.49 14.79
C ASN A 96 10.11 9.91 14.82
N TYR A 97 9.42 9.83 13.68
CA TYR A 97 8.04 9.39 13.57
C TYR A 97 7.79 8.70 12.22
N ALA A 98 6.94 7.68 12.23
CA ALA A 98 6.45 7.00 11.04
C ALA A 98 4.99 6.60 11.24
N ASN A 99 4.18 6.77 10.20
CA ASN A 99 2.84 6.18 10.11
C ASN A 99 2.88 5.04 9.09
N VAL A 100 2.54 3.83 9.54
CA VAL A 100 2.59 2.58 8.74
C VAL A 100 1.20 2.09 8.33
N GLN A 101 0.15 2.89 8.53
CA GLN A 101 -1.24 2.53 8.24
C GLN A 101 -1.73 2.81 6.80
N PRO A 102 -1.15 3.71 5.98
CA PRO A 102 -1.60 3.88 4.60
C PRO A 102 -1.49 2.57 3.80
N HIS A 103 -2.57 2.15 3.14
CA HIS A 103 -2.59 0.86 2.42
C HIS A 103 -1.79 0.86 1.11
N SER A 104 -1.44 2.04 0.59
CA SER A 104 -0.67 2.21 -0.65
C SER A 104 -0.02 3.59 -0.70
N GLY A 105 0.95 3.78 -1.61
CA GLY A 105 1.61 5.07 -1.80
C GLY A 105 0.66 6.21 -2.20
N ALA A 106 -0.38 5.92 -2.99
CA ALA A 106 -1.35 6.93 -3.38
C ALA A 106 -2.18 7.44 -2.20
N GLN A 107 -2.58 6.56 -1.29
CA GLN A 107 -3.29 6.91 -0.06
C GLN A 107 -2.38 7.62 0.95
N ALA A 108 -1.09 7.26 1.00
CA ALA A 108 -0.12 7.97 1.83
C ALA A 108 -0.01 9.44 1.42
N ASN A 109 0.13 9.71 0.12
CA ASN A 109 0.11 11.09 -0.41
C ASN A 109 -1.23 11.78 -0.10
N GLY A 110 -2.36 11.10 -0.31
CA GLY A 110 -3.68 11.62 0.04
C GLY A 110 -3.84 12.01 1.51
N ALA A 111 -3.28 11.22 2.44
CA ALA A 111 -3.27 11.53 3.86
C ALA A 111 -2.46 12.79 4.19
N VAL A 112 -1.33 12.99 3.50
CA VAL A 112 -0.51 14.21 3.65
C VAL A 112 -1.28 15.44 3.13
N TYR A 113 -1.91 15.34 1.96
CA TYR A 113 -2.76 16.41 1.43
C TYR A 113 -3.87 16.76 2.41
N LEU A 114 -4.60 15.76 2.91
CA LEU A 114 -5.70 15.97 3.87
C LEU A 114 -5.22 16.62 5.18
N ALA A 115 -4.02 16.27 5.65
CA ALA A 115 -3.49 16.77 6.91
C ALA A 115 -2.96 18.21 6.81
N LEU A 116 -2.44 18.63 5.66
CA LEU A 116 -1.64 19.85 5.53
C LEU A 116 -2.20 20.89 4.55
N ILE A 117 -3.13 20.52 3.67
CA ILE A 117 -3.53 21.35 2.53
C ILE A 117 -5.06 21.41 2.43
N ASN A 118 -5.59 22.63 2.30
CA ASN A 118 -7.02 22.84 2.05
C ASN A 118 -7.36 22.71 0.56
N PRO A 119 -8.57 22.25 0.21
CA PRO A 119 -9.04 22.29 -1.18
C PRO A 119 -8.90 23.70 -1.78
N GLY A 120 -8.44 23.75 -3.03
CA GLY A 120 -8.16 25.00 -3.77
C GLY A 120 -6.77 25.59 -3.56
N GLU A 121 -6.04 25.19 -2.52
CA GLU A 121 -4.66 25.65 -2.31
C GLU A 121 -3.72 25.13 -3.39
N THR A 122 -2.60 25.84 -3.56
CA THR A 122 -1.63 25.54 -4.63
C THR A 122 -0.68 24.44 -4.18
N THR A 123 -0.48 23.47 -5.06
CA THR A 123 0.54 22.42 -4.90
C THR A 123 1.47 22.47 -6.10
N LEU A 124 2.73 22.10 -5.91
CA LEU A 124 3.73 22.03 -6.96
C LEU A 124 4.32 20.62 -7.00
N GLY A 125 4.28 19.98 -8.17
CA GLY A 125 4.84 18.64 -8.36
C GLY A 125 5.29 18.40 -9.80
N MET A 126 6.26 17.50 -9.99
CA MET A 126 6.77 17.16 -11.32
C MET A 126 5.64 16.71 -12.26
N SER A 127 5.64 17.20 -13.50
CA SER A 127 4.63 16.77 -14.48
C SER A 127 4.75 15.27 -14.79
N LEU A 128 3.63 14.63 -15.15
CA LEU A 128 3.61 13.23 -15.54
C LEU A 128 4.48 12.96 -16.78
N ASN A 129 4.53 13.90 -17.73
CA ASN A 129 5.33 13.79 -18.94
C ASN A 129 6.83 13.84 -18.66
N SER A 130 7.21 14.42 -17.54
CA SER A 130 8.60 14.55 -17.10
C SER A 130 9.01 13.46 -16.09
N GLY A 131 8.15 12.48 -15.80
CA GLY A 131 8.44 11.38 -14.86
C GLY A 131 7.83 11.55 -13.47
N GLY A 132 6.95 12.53 -13.29
CA GLY A 132 6.12 12.66 -12.09
C GLY A 132 5.13 11.52 -11.90
N HIS A 133 4.44 11.50 -10.76
CA HIS A 133 3.45 10.49 -10.42
C HIS A 133 2.03 11.05 -10.44
N LEU A 134 1.02 10.21 -10.68
CA LEU A 134 -0.39 10.62 -10.78
C LEU A 134 -0.86 11.45 -9.58
N THR A 135 -0.41 11.11 -8.38
CA THR A 135 -0.80 11.79 -7.13
C THR A 135 -0.08 13.12 -6.89
N HIS A 136 0.74 13.59 -7.83
CA HIS A 136 1.44 14.88 -7.74
C HIS A 136 0.74 15.96 -8.57
N GLY A 137 -0.59 15.87 -8.70
CA GLY A 137 -1.41 16.90 -9.35
C GLY A 137 -2.02 16.51 -10.71
N ALA A 138 -1.89 15.25 -11.16
CA ALA A 138 -2.49 14.85 -12.43
C ALA A 138 -4.03 14.99 -12.39
N ARG A 139 -4.63 15.50 -13.48
CA ARG A 139 -6.07 15.81 -13.57
C ARG A 139 -7.02 14.69 -13.11
N PRO A 140 -6.75 13.39 -13.34
CA PRO A 140 -7.65 12.33 -12.88
C PRO A 140 -7.62 12.10 -11.36
N ALA A 141 -6.49 12.40 -10.70
CA ALA A 141 -6.26 12.15 -9.29
C ALA A 141 -6.87 13.23 -8.39
N GLN A 142 -7.16 12.89 -7.14
CA GLN A 142 -7.65 13.84 -6.13
C GLN A 142 -6.75 15.08 -6.04
N SER A 143 -5.42 14.88 -6.09
CA SER A 143 -4.41 15.94 -6.08
C SER A 143 -4.58 16.97 -7.20
N GLY A 144 -5.10 16.57 -8.37
CA GLY A 144 -5.34 17.47 -9.51
C GLY A 144 -6.77 17.98 -9.60
N LYS A 145 -7.74 17.28 -8.99
CA LYS A 145 -9.16 17.67 -8.98
C LYS A 145 -9.48 18.71 -7.91
N TRP A 146 -8.88 18.57 -6.72
CA TRP A 146 -9.29 19.33 -5.53
C TRP A 146 -8.38 20.51 -5.22
N PHE A 147 -7.17 20.54 -5.77
CA PHE A 147 -6.16 21.55 -5.52
C PHE A 147 -5.78 22.29 -6.79
N ASN A 148 -5.22 23.49 -6.66
CA ASN A 148 -4.63 24.23 -7.78
C ASN A 148 -3.24 23.65 -8.09
N ALA A 149 -3.21 22.48 -8.72
CA ALA A 149 -1.98 21.79 -9.08
C ALA A 149 -1.19 22.57 -10.15
N LYS A 150 0.06 22.91 -9.82
CA LYS A 150 1.07 23.44 -10.74
C LYS A 150 2.15 22.38 -10.96
N HIS A 151 2.77 22.45 -12.13
CA HIS A 151 3.79 21.50 -12.53
C HIS A 151 5.07 22.20 -12.93
N TYR A 152 6.20 21.65 -12.47
CA TYR A 152 7.51 21.90 -13.04
C TYR A 152 7.89 20.78 -14.01
N GLU A 153 8.83 21.07 -14.89
CA GLU A 153 9.27 20.19 -15.98
C GLU A 153 10.77 19.88 -15.87
N ILE A 154 11.29 19.12 -16.83
CA ILE A 154 12.72 18.93 -17.02
C ILE A 154 13.27 19.87 -18.10
N ASN A 155 14.55 20.20 -17.98
CA ASN A 155 15.32 20.73 -19.08
C ASN A 155 15.48 19.63 -20.16
N LYS A 156 14.94 19.87 -21.35
CA LYS A 156 14.86 18.87 -22.43
C LYS A 156 16.21 18.48 -23.03
N GLU A 157 17.23 19.33 -22.89
CA GLU A 157 18.57 19.05 -23.43
C GLU A 157 19.36 18.15 -22.49
N THR A 158 19.26 18.39 -21.17
CA THR A 158 20.02 17.66 -20.14
C THR A 158 19.28 16.46 -19.58
N GLY A 159 17.94 16.44 -19.67
CA GLY A 159 17.09 15.43 -19.02
C GLY A 159 16.96 15.61 -17.50
N LEU A 160 17.48 16.71 -16.92
CA LEU A 160 17.43 17.01 -15.49
C LEU A 160 16.26 17.93 -15.14
N ILE A 161 15.86 17.95 -13.87
CA ILE A 161 14.85 18.90 -13.36
C ILE A 161 15.28 20.33 -13.69
N ASP A 162 14.33 21.11 -14.22
CA ASP A 162 14.52 22.55 -14.40
C ASP A 162 14.16 23.28 -13.09
N TYR A 163 15.14 23.94 -12.48
CA TYR A 163 14.99 24.61 -11.18
C TYR A 163 14.74 26.12 -11.30
N GLU A 164 14.90 26.70 -12.51
CA GLU A 164 14.70 28.13 -12.80
C GLU A 164 13.29 28.39 -13.38
#